data_AF-R5FGV3-F1
#
_entry.id   AF-R5FGV3-F1
#
_cell.length_a   1.000
_cell.length_b   1.000
_cell.length_c   1.000
_cell.angle_alpha   90.00
_cell.angle_beta   90.00
_cell.angle_gamma   90.00
#
_symmetry.space_group_name_H-M   'P 1'
#
loop_
_entity.id
_entity.type
_entity.pdbx_description
1 polymer ?
#
loop_
_entity_poly.entity_id
_entity_poly.type
_entity_poly.pdbx_seq_one_letter_code
_entity_poly.pdbx_strand_id
1 'polypeptide(L)'
;MSIWDKIEDLFKTKEEIADEEAQRAGAAVEGETTSGLVDALKNLEDELNKKNTVEEPDYDKLFPEVKLEKKEYTPATDEEIEKRAQDETAGDYQKKTQNLLDSAKKKGEELSDYNKQLSEKKTASLADAESAVERAKETASDDMLKRGLGRSSIVAGILGEYDKAGLEKAAEIMNSYDSKIADVEKEISGLEYEKKKSLDELDLAHAKEVSDRIAELKAERLKLSNEAIAENNKIAQKQADLDAERLKDIEKYKEDRKKKAEDEAKQLAEYEKKYGYSGEKQQNYAKRYELALRYYLTVDSDIALKALESSANMKYYLGNYYDKLKSVLTDRANNTDRYGIT
;
A
#
# COMPACT_ATOMS: atom_id res chain seq x y z
N MET A 1 0.21 89.62 10.58
CA MET A 1 0.44 90.72 9.61
C MET A 1 0.79 92.00 10.33
N SER A 2 1.84 92.68 9.84
CA SER A 2 2.20 94.03 10.25
C SER A 2 1.26 95.05 9.58
N ILE A 3 1.08 96.22 10.20
CA ILE A 3 0.28 97.32 9.62
C ILE A 3 0.89 97.81 8.29
N TRP A 4 2.19 97.60 8.09
CA TRP A 4 2.91 97.94 6.85
C TRP A 4 2.56 97.01 5.68
N ASP A 5 2.35 95.72 5.92
CA ASP A 5 1.96 94.76 4.87
C ASP A 5 0.59 95.16 4.26
N LYS A 6 -0.34 95.60 5.12
CA LYS A 6 -1.68 96.07 4.71
C LYS A 6 -1.66 97.37 3.90
N ILE A 7 -0.60 98.20 4.05
CA ILE A 7 -0.43 99.45 3.31
C ILE A 7 0.22 99.18 1.94
N GLU A 8 1.16 98.23 1.84
CA GLU A 8 1.70 97.80 0.54
C GLU A 8 0.63 97.12 -0.33
N ASP A 9 -0.26 96.33 0.28
CA ASP A 9 -1.34 95.66 -0.45
C ASP A 9 -2.40 96.63 -1.01
N LEU A 10 -2.49 97.87 -0.51
CA LEU A 10 -3.35 98.92 -1.06
C LEU A 10 -2.86 99.47 -2.42
N PHE A 11 -1.61 99.19 -2.81
CA PHE A 11 -1.00 99.63 -4.08
C PHE A 11 -0.78 98.48 -5.08
N LYS A 12 -1.01 97.23 -4.68
CA LYS A 12 -0.92 96.06 -5.56
C LYS A 12 -2.19 95.89 -6.39
N THR A 13 -2.02 95.40 -7.61
CA THR A 13 -3.16 94.96 -8.44
C THR A 13 -3.80 93.71 -7.83
N LYS A 14 -5.09 93.48 -8.10
CA LYS A 14 -5.78 92.25 -7.65
C LYS A 14 -5.09 90.97 -8.13
N GLU A 15 -4.37 91.05 -9.24
CA GLU A 15 -3.61 89.95 -9.84
C GLU A 15 -2.34 89.67 -9.04
N GLU A 16 -1.58 90.69 -8.64
CA GLU A 16 -0.37 90.55 -7.81
C GLU A 16 -0.68 90.00 -6.41
N ILE A 17 -1.78 90.44 -5.79
CA ILE A 17 -2.23 89.90 -4.49
C ILE A 17 -2.60 88.41 -4.64
N ALA A 18 -3.33 88.06 -5.70
CA ALA A 18 -3.71 86.67 -5.96
C ALA A 18 -2.50 85.76 -6.22
N ASP A 19 -1.48 86.27 -6.94
CA ASP A 19 -0.24 85.54 -7.22
C ASP A 19 0.61 85.34 -5.96
N GLU A 20 0.74 86.36 -5.09
CA GLU A 20 1.44 86.24 -3.81
C GLU A 20 0.74 85.25 -2.86
N GLU A 21 -0.59 85.30 -2.79
CA GLU A 21 -1.38 84.34 -2.01
C GLU A 21 -1.25 82.91 -2.55
N ALA A 22 -1.21 82.75 -3.88
CA ALA A 22 -1.00 81.45 -4.52
C ALA A 22 0.41 80.89 -4.23
N GLN A 23 1.44 81.75 -4.24
CA GLN A 23 2.80 81.35 -3.88
C GLN A 23 2.91 80.96 -2.41
N ARG A 24 2.31 81.73 -1.50
CA ARG A 24 2.27 81.40 -0.06
C ARG A 24 1.48 80.12 0.21
N ALA A 25 0.37 79.92 -0.48
CA ALA A 25 -0.39 78.67 -0.40
C ALA A 25 0.43 77.48 -0.93
N GLY A 26 1.14 77.64 -2.05
CA GLY A 26 2.06 76.64 -2.58
C GLY A 26 3.18 76.28 -1.61
N ALA A 27 3.83 77.28 -1.01
CA ALA A 27 4.86 77.07 0.01
C ALA A 27 4.31 76.35 1.26
N ALA A 28 3.07 76.66 1.68
CA ALA A 28 2.40 75.96 2.77
C ALA A 28 2.05 74.50 2.41
N VAL A 29 1.76 74.19 1.14
CA VAL A 29 1.57 72.80 0.68
C VAL A 29 2.90 72.04 0.65
N GLU A 30 3.98 72.65 0.15
CA GLU A 30 5.33 72.07 0.22
C GLU A 30 5.79 71.85 1.67
N GLY A 31 5.39 72.78 2.55
CA GLY A 31 5.57 72.71 4.00
C GLY A 31 4.99 71.46 4.65
N GLU A 32 3.94 70.84 4.09
CA GLU A 32 3.37 69.59 4.61
C GLU A 32 4.37 68.43 4.55
N THR A 33 5.20 68.42 3.51
CA THR A 33 6.23 67.39 3.31
C THR A 33 7.45 67.71 4.16
N THR A 34 7.92 68.95 4.13
CA THR A 34 9.15 69.36 4.84
C THR A 34 8.99 69.39 6.36
N SER A 35 7.76 69.56 6.87
CA SER A 35 7.43 69.46 8.30
C SER A 35 7.30 68.01 8.82
N GLY A 36 7.36 67.02 7.94
CA GLY A 36 7.16 65.60 8.28
C GLY A 36 5.69 65.22 8.51
N LEU A 37 4.73 66.10 8.23
CA LEU A 37 3.30 65.80 8.35
C LEU A 37 2.89 64.65 7.42
N VAL A 38 3.29 64.70 6.15
CA VAL A 38 2.97 63.64 5.17
C VAL A 38 3.52 62.28 5.61
N ASP A 39 4.76 62.22 6.12
CA ASP A 39 5.36 60.98 6.62
C ASP A 39 4.63 60.45 7.86
N ALA A 40 4.21 61.34 8.78
CA ALA A 40 3.42 60.94 9.95
C ALA A 40 2.05 60.39 9.54
N LEU A 41 1.40 60.98 8.54
CA LEU A 41 0.12 60.50 8.00
C LEU A 41 0.27 59.15 7.30
N LYS A 42 1.35 58.96 6.54
CA LYS A 42 1.70 57.69 5.91
C LYS A 42 1.96 56.58 6.93
N ASN A 43 2.70 56.87 8.00
CA ASN A 43 2.92 55.90 9.08
C ASN A 43 1.60 55.45 9.74
N LEU A 44 0.67 56.38 9.96
CA LEU A 44 -0.66 56.05 10.49
C LEU A 44 -1.48 55.20 9.51
N GLU A 45 -1.30 55.37 8.20
CA GLU A 45 -1.87 54.50 7.17
C GLU A 45 -1.26 53.09 7.19
N ASP A 46 0.05 53.01 7.24
CA ASP A 46 0.77 51.73 7.29
C ASP A 46 0.43 50.93 8.56
N GLU A 47 0.31 51.60 9.71
CA GLU A 47 -0.15 50.98 10.97
C GLU A 47 -1.57 50.41 10.86
N LEU A 48 -2.48 51.15 10.23
CA LEU A 48 -3.86 50.70 10.03
C LEU A 48 -3.90 49.51 9.07
N ASN A 49 -3.13 49.56 7.99
CA ASN A 49 -3.06 48.49 6.99
C ASN A 49 -2.47 47.20 7.57
N LYS A 50 -1.40 47.30 8.37
CA LYS A 50 -0.76 46.16 9.04
C LYS A 50 -1.67 45.46 10.05
N LYS A 51 -2.56 46.20 10.71
CA LYS A 51 -3.55 45.60 11.62
C LYS A 51 -4.70 44.91 10.91
N ASN A 52 -5.00 45.35 9.68
CA ASN A 52 -6.09 44.78 8.87
C ASN A 52 -5.66 43.56 8.04
N THR A 53 -4.40 43.12 8.12
CA THR A 53 -3.96 41.87 7.49
C THR A 53 -4.62 40.68 8.16
N VAL A 54 -5.49 39.96 7.45
CA VAL A 54 -6.19 38.80 7.98
C VAL A 54 -5.28 37.58 7.87
N GLU A 55 -4.87 37.00 9.00
CA GLU A 55 -4.06 35.77 9.01
C GLU A 55 -4.80 34.62 8.30
N GLU A 56 -4.07 33.81 7.53
CA GLU A 56 -4.65 32.61 6.92
C GLU A 56 -4.84 31.52 7.98
N PRO A 57 -5.99 30.82 7.97
CA PRO A 57 -6.22 29.72 8.89
C PRO A 57 -5.35 28.52 8.53
N ASP A 58 -5.04 27.70 9.53
CA ASP A 58 -4.36 26.42 9.33
C ASP A 58 -5.28 25.42 8.60
N TYR A 59 -5.08 25.30 7.29
CA TYR A 59 -5.87 24.43 6.43
C TYR A 59 -5.68 22.94 6.77
N ASP A 60 -4.52 22.54 7.30
CA ASP A 60 -4.27 21.15 7.68
C ASP A 60 -5.05 20.75 8.93
N LYS A 61 -5.24 21.70 9.85
CA LYS A 61 -6.11 21.51 11.01
C LYS A 61 -7.60 21.48 10.66
N LEU A 62 -8.01 22.31 9.70
CA LEU A 62 -9.42 22.39 9.28
C LEU A 62 -9.84 21.23 8.37
N PHE A 63 -8.91 20.76 7.54
CA PHE A 63 -9.10 19.69 6.58
C PHE A 63 -7.99 18.65 6.78
N PRO A 64 -8.09 17.77 7.77
CA PRO A 64 -7.05 16.80 8.06
C PRO A 64 -6.86 15.80 6.90
N GLU A 65 -5.62 15.40 6.66
CA GLU A 65 -5.29 14.35 5.69
C GLU A 65 -5.73 12.97 6.22
N VAL A 66 -6.36 12.17 5.36
CA VAL A 66 -6.70 10.77 5.67
C VAL A 66 -5.77 9.88 4.87
N LYS A 67 -5.03 9.00 5.53
CA LYS A 67 -4.15 8.02 4.87
C LYS A 67 -4.74 6.63 4.93
N LEU A 68 -4.95 6.02 3.77
CA LEU A 68 -5.41 4.65 3.67
C LEU A 68 -4.24 3.66 3.75
N GLU A 69 -4.39 2.65 4.59
CA GLU A 69 -3.41 1.58 4.73
C GLU A 69 -3.42 0.66 3.50
N LYS A 70 -2.23 0.28 3.04
CA LYS A 70 -2.04 -0.68 1.95
C LYS A 70 -2.00 -2.09 2.52
N LYS A 71 -2.44 -3.06 1.73
CA LYS A 71 -2.29 -4.48 2.05
C LYS A 71 -0.84 -4.90 1.88
N GLU A 72 -0.25 -5.43 2.94
CA GLU A 72 1.04 -6.09 2.90
C GLU A 72 0.86 -7.56 2.54
N TYR A 73 1.56 -8.00 1.49
CA TYR A 73 1.63 -9.41 1.11
C TYR A 73 3.10 -9.75 0.83
N THR A 74 3.62 -10.73 1.56
CA THR A 74 4.96 -11.28 1.34
C THR A 74 4.81 -12.62 0.62
N PRO A 75 5.16 -12.71 -0.68
CA PRO A 75 5.08 -13.94 -1.43
C PRO A 75 6.04 -14.98 -0.87
N ALA A 76 5.62 -16.25 -0.82
CA ALA A 76 6.51 -17.35 -0.49
C ALA A 76 7.67 -17.45 -1.49
N THR A 77 8.86 -17.75 -1.01
CA THR A 77 10.06 -18.02 -1.81
C THR A 77 9.94 -19.33 -2.58
N ASP A 78 10.79 -19.53 -3.58
CA ASP A 78 10.80 -20.78 -4.34
C ASP A 78 11.23 -21.96 -3.44
N GLU A 79 12.17 -21.73 -2.52
CA GLU A 79 12.62 -22.72 -1.54
C GLU A 79 11.50 -23.13 -0.56
N GLU A 80 10.70 -22.17 -0.09
CA GLU A 80 9.54 -22.46 0.76
C GLU A 80 8.46 -23.25 0.02
N ILE A 81 8.24 -22.96 -1.26
CA ILE A 81 7.29 -23.70 -2.11
C ILE A 81 7.78 -25.14 -2.33
N GLU A 82 9.06 -25.32 -2.67
CA GLU A 82 9.65 -26.65 -2.88
C GLU A 82 9.57 -27.50 -1.62
N LYS A 83 9.95 -26.94 -0.48
CA LYS A 83 9.86 -27.63 0.80
C LYS A 83 8.42 -28.01 1.14
N ARG A 84 7.48 -27.08 0.96
CA ARG A 84 6.06 -27.34 1.22
C ARG A 84 5.51 -28.46 0.32
N ALA A 85 5.87 -28.49 -0.96
CA ALA A 85 5.44 -29.54 -1.88
C ALA A 85 6.00 -30.92 -1.47
N GLN A 86 7.27 -30.98 -1.04
CA GLN A 86 7.88 -32.20 -0.51
C GLN A 86 7.18 -32.66 0.77
N ASP A 87 6.98 -31.76 1.73
CA ASP A 87 6.33 -32.07 3.01
C ASP A 87 4.88 -32.57 2.83
N GLU A 88 4.11 -31.94 1.92
CA GLU A 88 2.71 -32.32 1.65
C GLU A 88 2.57 -33.70 0.99
N THR A 89 3.58 -34.16 0.25
CA THR A 89 3.53 -35.43 -0.52
C THR A 89 4.30 -36.58 0.15
N ALA A 90 5.22 -36.28 1.07
CA ALA A 90 6.09 -37.26 1.71
C ALA A 90 5.33 -38.39 2.43
N GLY A 91 4.22 -38.06 3.10
CA GLY A 91 3.44 -39.05 3.86
C GLY A 91 2.81 -40.14 2.99
N ASP A 92 2.26 -39.76 1.84
CA ASP A 92 1.66 -40.72 0.92
C ASP A 92 2.73 -41.56 0.21
N TYR A 93 3.84 -40.93 -0.20
CA TYR A 93 4.99 -41.64 -0.77
C TYR A 93 5.57 -42.68 0.19
N GLN A 94 5.78 -42.33 1.47
CA GLN A 94 6.28 -43.26 2.48
C GLN A 94 5.32 -44.44 2.66
N LYS A 95 4.02 -44.18 2.71
CA LYS A 95 2.99 -45.22 2.84
C LYS A 95 2.97 -46.16 1.64
N LYS A 96 3.03 -45.63 0.41
CA LYS A 96 3.09 -46.43 -0.82
C LYS A 96 4.35 -47.29 -0.88
N THR A 97 5.49 -46.72 -0.49
CA THR A 97 6.77 -47.44 -0.39
C THR A 97 6.66 -48.61 0.57
N GLN A 98 6.18 -48.37 1.79
CA GLN A 98 6.04 -49.42 2.80
C GLN A 98 5.10 -50.54 2.33
N ASN A 99 3.97 -50.18 1.72
CA ASN A 99 3.02 -51.17 1.18
C ASN A 99 3.65 -52.04 0.08
N LEU A 100 4.46 -51.47 -0.82
CA LEU A 100 5.20 -52.22 -1.84
C LEU A 100 6.19 -53.20 -1.21
N LEU A 101 6.96 -52.73 -0.22
CA LEU A 101 7.94 -53.56 0.49
C LEU A 101 7.28 -54.73 1.23
N ASP A 102 6.19 -54.45 1.95
CA ASP A 102 5.45 -55.47 2.71
C ASP A 102 4.79 -56.49 1.78
N SER A 103 4.22 -56.02 0.66
CA SER A 103 3.61 -56.91 -0.34
C SER A 103 4.64 -57.82 -1.00
N ALA A 104 5.80 -57.28 -1.39
CA ALA A 104 6.90 -58.07 -1.94
C ALA A 104 7.44 -59.08 -0.93
N LYS A 105 7.62 -58.67 0.33
CA LYS A 105 8.07 -59.56 1.41
C LYS A 105 7.09 -60.72 1.60
N LYS A 106 5.79 -60.43 1.74
CA LYS A 106 4.75 -61.45 1.92
C LYS A 106 4.72 -62.45 0.76
N LYS A 107 4.78 -61.97 -0.49
CA LYS A 107 4.81 -62.84 -1.67
C LYS A 107 6.07 -63.71 -1.69
N GLY A 108 7.22 -63.18 -1.27
CA GLY A 108 8.46 -63.95 -1.14
C GLY A 108 8.36 -65.04 -0.08
N GLU A 109 7.76 -64.75 1.09
CA GLU A 109 7.50 -65.74 2.14
C GLU A 109 6.56 -66.85 1.65
N GLU A 110 5.46 -66.50 0.97
CA GLU A 110 4.51 -67.46 0.40
C GLU A 110 5.17 -68.40 -0.64
N LEU A 111 6.01 -67.85 -1.54
CA LEU A 111 6.75 -68.65 -2.52
C LEU A 111 7.78 -69.57 -1.86
N SER A 112 8.50 -69.07 -0.85
CA SER A 112 9.48 -69.86 -0.10
C SER A 112 8.81 -71.03 0.65
N ASP A 113 7.68 -70.77 1.31
CA ASP A 113 6.91 -71.81 2.01
C ASP A 113 6.36 -72.85 1.03
N TYR A 114 5.87 -72.41 -0.14
CA TYR A 114 5.40 -73.30 -1.18
C TYR A 114 6.52 -74.19 -1.75
N ASN A 115 7.71 -73.63 -1.97
CA ASN A 115 8.89 -74.38 -2.40
C ASN A 115 9.29 -75.46 -1.37
N LYS A 116 9.28 -75.10 -0.08
CA LYS A 116 9.53 -76.05 1.01
C LYS A 116 8.51 -77.19 0.99
N GLN A 117 7.22 -76.89 0.82
CA GLN A 117 6.18 -77.92 0.71
C GLN A 117 6.37 -78.83 -0.51
N LEU A 118 6.83 -78.31 -1.65
CA LEU A 118 7.17 -79.12 -2.82
C LEU A 118 8.33 -80.08 -2.52
N SER A 119 9.36 -79.60 -1.83
CA SER A 119 10.52 -80.41 -1.42
C SER A 119 10.14 -81.53 -0.44
N GLU A 120 9.28 -81.23 0.53
CA GLU A 120 8.74 -82.21 1.48
C GLU A 120 7.89 -83.27 0.74
N LYS A 121 7.00 -82.84 -0.17
CA LYS A 121 6.17 -83.75 -0.98
C LYS A 121 7.00 -84.62 -1.93
N LYS A 122 8.08 -84.09 -2.51
CA LYS A 122 9.04 -84.86 -3.32
C LYS A 122 9.62 -85.99 -2.48
N THR A 123 10.12 -85.68 -1.30
CA THR A 123 10.73 -86.64 -0.36
C THR A 123 9.74 -87.72 0.05
N ALA A 124 8.51 -87.33 0.43
CA ALA A 124 7.45 -88.28 0.77
C ALA A 124 7.07 -89.19 -0.40
N SER A 125 6.92 -88.62 -1.61
CA SER A 125 6.55 -89.39 -2.81
C SER A 125 7.62 -90.41 -3.19
N LEU A 126 8.91 -90.08 -3.02
CA LEU A 126 10.01 -91.01 -3.25
C LEU A 126 10.01 -92.16 -2.25
N ALA A 127 9.82 -91.86 -0.95
CA ALA A 127 9.71 -92.87 0.09
C ALA A 127 8.50 -93.80 -0.11
N ASP A 128 7.36 -93.24 -0.52
CA ASP A 128 6.16 -94.02 -0.85
C ASP A 128 6.38 -94.95 -2.05
N ALA A 129 7.07 -94.47 -3.09
CA ALA A 129 7.42 -95.27 -4.27
C ALA A 129 8.37 -96.42 -3.91
N GLU A 130 9.41 -96.15 -3.11
CA GLU A 130 10.35 -97.16 -2.61
C GLU A 130 9.64 -98.22 -1.77
N SER A 131 8.78 -97.80 -0.82
CA SER A 131 7.97 -98.70 0.00
C SER A 131 7.03 -99.58 -0.85
N ALA A 132 6.46 -99.03 -1.92
CA ALA A 132 5.58 -99.78 -2.81
C ALA A 132 6.34 -100.84 -3.60
N VAL A 133 7.56 -100.53 -4.07
CA VAL A 133 8.43 -101.47 -4.79
C VAL A 133 8.88 -102.60 -3.86
N GLU A 134 9.33 -102.30 -2.64
CA GLU A 134 9.73 -103.32 -1.68
C GLU A 134 8.58 -104.26 -1.32
N ARG A 135 7.37 -103.73 -1.07
CA ARG A 135 6.17 -104.55 -0.85
C ARG A 135 5.83 -105.44 -2.05
N ALA A 136 5.96 -104.93 -3.27
CA ALA A 136 5.72 -105.71 -4.47
C ALA A 136 6.75 -106.84 -4.62
N LYS A 137 8.02 -106.58 -4.33
CA LYS A 137 9.12 -107.57 -4.35
C LYS A 137 8.94 -108.66 -3.28
N GLU A 138 8.54 -108.29 -2.08
CA GLU A 138 8.25 -109.23 -0.99
C GLU A 138 7.08 -110.16 -1.38
N THR A 139 5.98 -109.57 -1.87
CA THR A 139 4.81 -110.33 -2.34
C THR A 139 5.16 -111.28 -3.49
N ALA A 140 5.93 -110.81 -4.47
CA ALA A 140 6.38 -111.63 -5.59
C ALA A 140 7.30 -112.77 -5.14
N SER A 141 8.24 -112.51 -4.23
CA SER A 141 9.11 -113.53 -3.63
C SER A 141 8.31 -114.62 -2.91
N ASP A 142 7.33 -114.23 -2.09
CA ASP A 142 6.48 -115.16 -1.35
C ASP A 142 5.65 -116.07 -2.26
N ASP A 143 5.07 -115.52 -3.34
CA ASP A 143 4.31 -116.30 -4.32
C ASP A 143 5.22 -117.29 -5.08
N MET A 144 6.43 -116.86 -5.46
CA MET A 144 7.40 -117.73 -6.13
C MET A 144 7.93 -118.84 -5.20
N LEU A 145 8.12 -118.55 -3.91
CA LEU A 145 8.46 -119.55 -2.90
C LEU A 145 7.36 -120.60 -2.74
N LYS A 146 6.09 -120.17 -2.65
CA LYS A 146 4.93 -121.08 -2.57
C LYS A 146 4.81 -122.00 -3.79
N ARG A 147 5.26 -121.54 -4.96
CA ARG A 147 5.31 -122.31 -6.22
C ARG A 147 6.57 -123.17 -6.38
N GLY A 148 7.48 -123.19 -5.42
CA GLY A 148 8.72 -123.97 -5.47
C GLY A 148 9.80 -123.40 -6.39
N LEU A 149 9.65 -122.15 -6.83
CA LEU A 149 10.54 -121.48 -7.78
C LEU A 149 11.60 -120.59 -7.11
N GLY A 150 11.72 -120.60 -5.79
CA GLY A 150 12.53 -119.65 -5.01
C GLY A 150 14.03 -119.56 -5.31
N ARG A 151 14.60 -120.47 -6.12
CA ARG A 151 16.00 -120.42 -6.60
C ARG A 151 16.12 -120.30 -8.13
N SER A 152 15.01 -120.05 -8.83
CA SER A 152 14.99 -119.94 -10.28
C SER A 152 15.52 -118.59 -10.75
N SER A 153 16.23 -118.57 -11.88
CA SER A 153 16.61 -117.34 -12.60
C SER A 153 15.40 -116.48 -12.99
N ILE A 154 14.22 -117.08 -13.08
CA ILE A 154 12.94 -116.39 -13.32
C ILE A 154 12.61 -115.43 -12.17
N VAL A 155 12.88 -115.82 -10.91
CA VAL A 155 12.62 -114.96 -9.74
C VAL A 155 13.55 -113.74 -9.75
N ALA A 156 14.83 -113.94 -10.06
CA ALA A 156 15.78 -112.85 -10.20
C ALA A 156 15.38 -111.86 -11.32
N GLY A 157 14.85 -112.37 -12.43
CA GLY A 157 14.31 -111.55 -13.52
C GLY A 157 13.12 -110.69 -13.08
N ILE A 158 12.12 -111.30 -12.44
CA ILE A 158 10.93 -110.59 -11.95
C ILE A 158 11.29 -109.52 -10.91
N LEU A 159 12.16 -109.84 -9.96
CA LEU A 159 12.62 -108.86 -8.96
C LEU A 159 13.39 -107.69 -9.62
N GLY A 160 14.21 -107.98 -10.62
CA GLY A 160 14.91 -106.95 -11.40
C GLY A 160 13.97 -106.06 -12.22
N GLU A 161 12.83 -106.58 -12.70
CA GLU A 161 11.80 -105.77 -13.35
C GLU A 161 11.12 -104.80 -12.38
N TYR A 162 10.85 -105.22 -11.14
CA TYR A 162 10.35 -104.32 -10.10
C TYR A 162 11.36 -103.23 -9.73
N ASP A 163 12.66 -103.57 -9.63
CA ASP A 163 13.72 -102.58 -9.39
C ASP A 163 13.78 -101.56 -10.52
N LYS A 164 13.71 -102.01 -11.78
CA LYS A 164 13.69 -101.11 -12.95
C LYS A 164 12.46 -100.19 -12.94
N ALA A 165 11.27 -100.73 -12.71
CA ALA A 165 10.05 -99.94 -12.63
C ALA A 165 10.09 -98.93 -11.47
N GLY A 166 10.70 -99.31 -10.34
CA GLY A 166 10.94 -98.41 -9.20
C GLY A 166 11.86 -97.25 -9.55
N LEU A 167 12.98 -97.53 -10.24
CA LEU A 167 13.91 -96.51 -10.71
C LEU A 167 13.27 -95.55 -11.73
N GLU A 168 12.49 -96.08 -12.68
CA GLU A 168 11.72 -95.28 -13.63
C GLU A 168 10.72 -94.37 -12.90
N LYS A 169 10.00 -94.91 -11.90
CA LYS A 169 9.03 -94.12 -11.14
C LYS A 169 9.70 -93.03 -10.29
N ALA A 170 10.83 -93.34 -9.65
CA ALA A 170 11.62 -92.38 -8.91
C ALA A 170 12.10 -91.24 -9.82
N ALA A 171 12.59 -91.57 -11.02
CA ALA A 171 13.02 -90.56 -12.00
C ALA A 171 11.87 -89.65 -12.45
N GLU A 172 10.67 -90.18 -12.69
CA GLU A 172 9.48 -89.38 -12.98
C GLU A 172 9.14 -88.40 -11.86
N ILE A 173 9.15 -88.88 -10.60
CA ILE A 173 8.88 -88.06 -9.42
C ILE A 173 9.93 -86.95 -9.30
N MET A 174 11.21 -87.29 -9.43
CA MET A 174 12.30 -86.31 -9.37
C MET A 174 12.12 -85.23 -10.42
N ASN A 175 11.98 -85.61 -11.70
CA ASN A 175 11.81 -84.65 -12.79
C ASN A 175 10.57 -83.75 -12.59
N SER A 176 9.45 -84.31 -12.12
CA SER A 176 8.23 -83.54 -11.91
C SER A 176 8.38 -82.49 -10.80
N TYR A 177 8.94 -82.86 -9.66
CA TYR A 177 9.11 -81.94 -8.54
C TYR A 177 10.27 -80.97 -8.75
N ASP A 178 11.38 -81.41 -9.35
CA ASP A 178 12.53 -80.55 -9.66
C ASP A 178 12.15 -79.45 -10.64
N SER A 179 11.33 -79.76 -11.65
CA SER A 179 10.78 -78.73 -12.55
C SER A 179 9.94 -77.70 -11.78
N LYS A 180 9.04 -78.15 -10.90
CA LYS A 180 8.17 -77.24 -10.11
C LYS A 180 8.95 -76.38 -9.14
N ILE A 181 9.97 -76.95 -8.48
CA ILE A 181 10.86 -76.22 -7.56
C ILE A 181 11.63 -75.16 -8.35
N ALA A 182 12.21 -75.52 -9.50
CA ALA A 182 12.93 -74.59 -10.37
C ALA A 182 12.04 -73.44 -10.87
N ASP A 183 10.78 -73.71 -11.20
CA ASP A 183 9.81 -72.67 -11.59
C ASP A 183 9.56 -71.69 -10.43
N VAL A 184 9.39 -72.17 -9.20
CA VAL A 184 9.21 -71.32 -8.02
C VAL A 184 10.48 -70.52 -7.69
N GLU A 185 11.67 -71.12 -7.79
CA GLU A 185 12.94 -70.40 -7.62
C GLU A 185 13.12 -69.27 -8.63
N LYS A 186 12.66 -69.48 -9.87
CA LYS A 186 12.64 -68.45 -10.90
C LYS A 186 11.67 -67.33 -10.57
N GLU A 187 10.48 -67.64 -10.03
CA GLU A 187 9.54 -66.61 -9.55
C GLU A 187 10.11 -65.81 -8.38
N ILE A 188 10.77 -66.46 -7.42
CA ILE A 188 11.46 -65.79 -6.30
C ILE A 188 12.54 -64.84 -6.84
N SER A 189 13.34 -65.28 -7.80
CA SER A 189 14.38 -64.45 -8.42
C SER A 189 13.79 -63.27 -9.21
N GLY A 190 12.66 -63.49 -9.89
CA GLY A 190 11.94 -62.45 -10.61
C GLY A 190 11.32 -61.39 -9.68
N LEU A 191 10.95 -61.77 -8.47
CA LEU A 191 10.32 -60.90 -7.48
C LEU A 191 11.21 -59.71 -7.08
N GLU A 192 12.53 -59.90 -6.98
CA GLU A 192 13.46 -58.81 -6.68
C GLU A 192 13.50 -57.77 -7.81
N TYR A 193 13.46 -58.23 -9.06
CA TYR A 193 13.39 -57.36 -10.23
C TYR A 193 12.06 -56.60 -10.29
N GLU A 194 10.93 -57.29 -10.09
CA GLU A 194 9.61 -56.67 -10.02
C GLU A 194 9.54 -55.61 -8.93
N LYS A 195 10.02 -55.94 -7.72
CA LYS A 195 10.10 -55.02 -6.58
C LYS A 195 10.89 -53.77 -6.95
N LYS A 196 12.09 -53.92 -7.52
CA LYS A 196 12.93 -52.78 -7.91
C LYS A 196 12.22 -51.91 -8.94
N LYS A 197 11.66 -52.52 -9.99
CA LYS A 197 10.92 -51.81 -11.02
C LYS A 197 9.76 -51.01 -10.44
N SER A 198 8.98 -51.58 -9.53
CA SER A 198 7.86 -50.88 -8.89
C SER A 198 8.31 -49.72 -7.98
N LEU A 199 9.46 -49.84 -7.33
CA LEU A 199 10.05 -48.73 -6.57
C LEU A 199 10.51 -47.60 -7.49
N ASP A 200 11.21 -47.92 -8.58
CA ASP A 200 11.67 -46.92 -9.56
C ASP A 200 10.46 -46.19 -10.22
N GLU A 201 9.38 -46.91 -10.54
CA GLU A 201 8.14 -46.33 -11.05
C GLU A 201 7.45 -45.43 -10.01
N LEU A 202 7.46 -45.81 -8.73
CA LEU A 202 6.93 -44.99 -7.64
C LEU A 202 7.76 -43.71 -7.44
N ASP A 203 9.08 -43.80 -7.51
CA ASP A 203 9.98 -42.65 -7.38
C ASP A 203 9.74 -41.64 -8.50
N LEU A 204 9.58 -42.11 -9.74
CA LEU A 204 9.24 -41.27 -10.88
C LEU A 204 7.86 -40.61 -10.73
N ALA A 205 6.86 -41.38 -10.26
CA ALA A 205 5.52 -40.85 -10.01
C ALA A 205 5.53 -39.79 -8.91
N HIS A 206 6.29 -40.01 -7.83
CA HIS A 206 6.41 -39.06 -6.74
C HIS A 206 7.15 -37.79 -7.17
N ALA A 207 8.24 -37.89 -7.93
CA ALA A 207 8.93 -36.74 -8.49
C ALA A 207 8.00 -35.88 -9.37
N LYS A 208 7.15 -36.53 -10.16
CA LYS A 208 6.12 -35.85 -10.96
C LYS A 208 5.09 -35.16 -10.05
N GLU A 209 4.59 -35.84 -9.02
CA GLU A 209 3.61 -35.30 -8.07
C GLU A 209 4.16 -34.06 -7.35
N VAL A 210 5.41 -34.11 -6.87
CA VAL A 210 6.09 -32.95 -6.28
C VAL A 210 6.19 -31.81 -7.28
N SER A 211 6.59 -32.09 -8.53
CA SER A 211 6.69 -31.07 -9.58
C SER A 211 5.33 -30.42 -9.89
N ASP A 212 4.28 -31.22 -10.03
CA ASP A 212 2.93 -30.74 -10.29
C ASP A 212 2.45 -29.86 -9.12
N ARG A 213 2.74 -30.26 -7.88
CA ARG A 213 2.40 -29.49 -6.67
C ARG A 213 3.16 -28.17 -6.56
N ILE A 214 4.45 -28.14 -6.93
CA ILE A 214 5.23 -26.90 -7.03
C ILE A 214 4.59 -25.95 -8.03
N ALA A 215 4.15 -26.45 -9.19
CA ALA A 215 3.51 -25.63 -10.21
C ALA A 215 2.19 -25.01 -9.72
N GLU A 216 1.37 -25.79 -9.00
CA GLU A 216 0.14 -25.29 -8.36
C GLU A 216 0.43 -24.19 -7.33
N LEU A 217 1.39 -24.41 -6.43
CA LEU A 217 1.77 -23.44 -5.41
C LEU A 217 2.35 -22.15 -6.03
N LYS A 218 3.11 -22.25 -7.12
CA LYS A 218 3.59 -21.08 -7.88
C LYS A 218 2.44 -20.31 -8.52
N ALA A 219 1.43 -20.99 -9.04
CA ALA A 219 0.22 -20.36 -9.59
C ALA A 219 -0.60 -19.66 -8.49
N GLU A 220 -0.75 -20.29 -7.32
CA GLU A 220 -1.42 -19.70 -6.16
C GLU A 220 -0.68 -18.45 -5.67
N ARG A 221 0.66 -18.50 -5.54
CA ARG A 221 1.50 -17.34 -5.20
C ARG A 221 1.27 -16.18 -6.16
N LEU A 222 1.27 -16.45 -7.47
CA LEU A 222 1.05 -15.42 -8.49
C LEU A 222 -0.34 -14.79 -8.37
N LYS A 223 -1.38 -15.62 -8.13
CA LYS A 223 -2.75 -15.14 -7.93
C LYS A 223 -2.84 -14.20 -6.73
N LEU A 224 -2.32 -14.63 -5.57
CA LEU A 224 -2.33 -13.82 -4.34
C LEU A 224 -1.54 -12.52 -4.50
N SER A 225 -0.40 -12.56 -5.19
CA SER A 225 0.38 -11.36 -5.51
C SER A 225 -0.43 -10.37 -6.37
N ASN A 226 -1.12 -10.87 -7.40
CA ASN A 226 -1.94 -10.03 -8.26
C ASN A 226 -3.15 -9.43 -7.53
N GLU A 227 -3.78 -10.20 -6.63
CA GLU A 227 -4.86 -9.70 -5.78
C GLU A 227 -4.39 -8.57 -4.86
N ALA A 228 -3.24 -8.73 -4.20
CA ALA A 228 -2.65 -7.68 -3.36
C ALA A 228 -2.31 -6.42 -4.16
N ILE A 229 -1.75 -6.56 -5.37
CA ILE A 229 -1.48 -5.42 -6.27
C ILE A 229 -2.79 -4.72 -6.67
N ALA A 230 -3.82 -5.48 -7.06
CA ALA A 230 -5.09 -4.92 -7.48
C ALA A 230 -5.79 -4.17 -6.35
N GLU A 231 -5.78 -4.70 -5.13
CA GLU A 231 -6.31 -4.02 -3.94
C GLU A 231 -5.51 -2.75 -3.61
N ASN A 232 -4.19 -2.81 -3.65
CA ASN A 232 -3.33 -1.65 -3.41
C ASN A 232 -3.51 -0.54 -4.46
N ASN A 233 -3.77 -0.90 -5.72
CA ASN A 233 -4.12 0.06 -6.76
C ASN A 233 -5.47 0.73 -6.48
N LYS A 234 -6.47 -0.02 -6.01
CA LYS A 234 -7.77 0.55 -5.60
C LYS A 234 -7.61 1.49 -4.41
N ILE A 235 -6.76 1.14 -3.44
CA ILE A 235 -6.45 1.98 -2.28
C ILE A 235 -5.76 3.27 -2.74
N ALA A 236 -4.78 3.18 -3.66
CA ALA A 236 -4.11 4.33 -4.21
C ALA A 236 -5.06 5.26 -4.97
N GLN A 237 -5.99 4.71 -5.75
CA GLN A 237 -7.02 5.51 -6.43
C GLN A 237 -7.93 6.22 -5.42
N LYS A 238 -8.43 5.50 -4.41
CA LYS A 238 -9.24 6.11 -3.34
C LYS A 238 -8.49 7.20 -2.59
N GLN A 239 -7.20 7.01 -2.33
CA GLN A 239 -6.35 8.03 -1.71
C GLN A 239 -6.29 9.28 -2.58
N ALA A 240 -6.04 9.13 -3.88
CA ALA A 240 -6.01 10.26 -4.81
C ALA A 240 -7.35 11.00 -4.89
N ASP A 241 -8.47 10.27 -4.84
CA ASP A 241 -9.81 10.87 -4.82
C ASP A 241 -10.05 11.68 -3.53
N LEU A 242 -9.66 11.14 -2.36
CA LEU A 242 -9.75 11.84 -1.07
C LEU A 242 -8.86 13.09 -1.04
N ASP A 243 -7.64 13.00 -1.56
CA ASP A 243 -6.72 14.14 -1.65
C ASP A 243 -7.27 15.23 -2.58
N ALA A 244 -7.87 14.83 -3.70
CA ALA A 244 -8.51 15.76 -4.63
C ALA A 244 -9.77 16.42 -4.03
N GLU A 245 -10.58 15.67 -3.28
CA GLU A 245 -11.75 16.19 -2.57
C GLU A 245 -11.33 17.21 -1.50
N ARG A 246 -10.30 16.87 -0.70
CA ARG A 246 -9.71 17.78 0.28
C ARG A 246 -9.25 19.10 -0.35
N LEU A 247 -8.56 19.05 -1.50
CA LEU A 247 -8.14 20.26 -2.20
C LEU A 247 -9.31 21.11 -2.68
N LYS A 248 -10.39 20.48 -3.17
CA LYS A 248 -11.61 21.19 -3.56
C LYS A 248 -12.27 21.88 -2.38
N ASP A 249 -12.33 21.21 -1.22
CA ASP A 249 -12.92 21.77 0.00
C ASP A 249 -12.11 22.96 0.52
N ILE A 250 -10.77 22.87 0.49
CA ILE A 250 -9.89 24.00 0.82
C ILE A 250 -10.12 25.19 -0.11
N GLU A 251 -10.16 24.97 -1.43
CA GLU A 251 -10.37 26.05 -2.40
C GLU A 251 -11.77 26.68 -2.27
N LYS A 252 -12.80 25.87 -2.06
CA LYS A 252 -14.15 26.37 -1.79
C LYS A 252 -14.19 27.21 -0.51
N TYR A 253 -13.55 26.75 0.55
CA TYR A 253 -13.46 27.49 1.80
C TYR A 253 -12.74 28.84 1.64
N LYS A 254 -11.66 28.89 0.85
CA LYS A 254 -10.97 30.14 0.51
C LYS A 254 -11.88 31.09 -0.27
N GLU A 255 -12.62 30.59 -1.26
CA GLU A 255 -13.55 31.39 -2.05
C GLU A 255 -14.68 31.97 -1.19
N ASP A 256 -15.28 31.15 -0.33
CA ASP A 256 -16.35 31.56 0.59
C ASP A 256 -15.85 32.61 1.58
N ARG A 257 -14.64 32.44 2.12
CA ARG A 257 -14.00 33.43 3.01
C ARG A 257 -13.77 34.76 2.27
N LYS A 258 -13.28 34.71 1.03
CA LYS A 258 -13.04 35.90 0.21
C LYS A 258 -14.34 36.65 -0.07
N LYS A 259 -15.41 35.94 -0.50
CA LYS A 259 -16.73 36.55 -0.73
C LYS A 259 -17.27 37.21 0.54
N LYS A 260 -17.17 36.51 1.68
CA LYS A 260 -17.59 37.07 2.98
C LYS A 260 -16.81 38.35 3.32
N ALA A 261 -15.48 38.36 3.14
CA ALA A 261 -14.67 39.54 3.39
C ALA A 261 -15.02 40.70 2.44
N GLU A 262 -15.29 40.42 1.16
CA GLU A 262 -15.73 41.42 0.18
C GLU A 262 -17.10 42.01 0.53
N ASP A 263 -18.04 41.17 0.97
CA ASP A 263 -19.38 41.62 1.38
C ASP A 263 -19.35 42.42 2.68
N GLU A 264 -18.56 42.00 3.66
CA GLU A 264 -18.30 42.76 4.89
C GLU A 264 -17.64 44.11 4.57
N ALA A 265 -16.67 44.15 3.65
CA ALA A 265 -16.03 45.38 3.22
C ALA A 265 -17.00 46.33 2.49
N LYS A 266 -17.89 45.82 1.65
CA LYS A 266 -18.95 46.62 1.00
C LYS A 266 -19.91 47.19 2.02
N GLN A 267 -20.40 46.38 2.95
CA GLN A 267 -21.31 46.82 4.02
C GLN A 267 -20.65 47.90 4.89
N LEU A 268 -19.37 47.70 5.24
CA LEU A 268 -18.60 48.68 6.00
C LEU A 268 -18.43 49.99 5.21
N ALA A 269 -18.09 49.91 3.92
CA ALA A 269 -17.96 51.09 3.07
C ALA A 269 -19.28 51.89 2.93
N GLU A 270 -20.41 51.20 2.77
CA GLU A 270 -21.73 51.83 2.75
C GLU A 270 -22.08 52.49 4.09
N TYR A 271 -21.81 51.80 5.20
CA TYR A 271 -21.99 52.34 6.54
C TYR A 271 -21.14 53.59 6.77
N GLU A 272 -19.85 53.54 6.45
CA GLU A 272 -18.92 54.66 6.62
C GLU A 272 -19.25 55.87 5.75
N LYS A 273 -19.78 55.64 4.54
CA LYS A 273 -20.27 56.72 3.66
C LYS A 273 -21.46 57.45 4.29
N LYS A 274 -22.34 56.74 5.01
CA LYS A 274 -23.57 57.30 5.57
C LYS A 274 -23.39 57.88 6.99
N TYR A 275 -22.52 57.29 7.80
CA TYR A 275 -22.38 57.60 9.22
C TYR A 275 -20.98 58.04 9.64
N GLY A 276 -20.00 58.05 8.72
CA GLY A 276 -18.60 58.35 9.02
C GLY A 276 -17.80 57.12 9.50
N TYR A 277 -16.48 57.29 9.67
CA TYR A 277 -15.60 56.21 10.14
C TYR A 277 -15.98 55.74 11.55
N SER A 278 -15.82 54.44 11.82
CA SER A 278 -16.05 53.83 13.13
C SER A 278 -14.81 53.05 13.64
N GLY A 279 -14.81 52.66 14.92
CA GLY A 279 -13.80 51.79 15.51
C GLY A 279 -12.36 52.32 15.44
N GLU A 280 -11.39 51.44 15.19
CA GLU A 280 -9.98 51.80 15.08
C GLU A 280 -9.70 52.75 13.90
N LYS A 281 -10.47 52.62 12.80
CA LYS A 281 -10.36 53.52 11.65
C LYS A 281 -10.75 54.95 12.03
N GLN A 282 -11.83 55.12 12.80
CA GLN A 282 -12.21 56.43 13.33
C GLN A 282 -11.09 57.06 14.17
N GLN A 283 -10.49 56.28 15.08
CA GLN A 283 -9.40 56.76 15.92
C GLN A 283 -8.17 57.14 15.09
N ASN A 284 -7.84 56.35 14.08
CA ASN A 284 -6.72 56.61 13.18
C ASN A 284 -6.96 57.92 12.38
N TYR A 285 -8.12 58.06 11.74
CA TYR A 285 -8.47 59.26 10.97
C TYR A 285 -8.65 60.50 11.85
N ALA A 286 -9.09 60.35 13.10
CA ALA A 286 -9.10 61.44 14.07
C ALA A 286 -7.68 61.94 14.39
N LYS A 287 -6.71 61.04 14.60
CA LYS A 287 -5.30 61.42 14.78
C LYS A 287 -4.73 62.11 13.53
N ARG A 288 -5.05 61.61 12.34
CA ARG A 288 -4.66 62.25 11.07
C ARG A 288 -5.20 63.68 10.98
N TYR A 289 -6.49 63.85 11.31
CA TYR A 289 -7.13 65.15 11.39
C TYR A 289 -6.45 66.09 12.40
N GLU A 290 -6.12 65.61 13.60
CA GLU A 290 -5.44 66.42 14.61
C GLU A 290 -4.05 66.87 14.17
N LEU A 291 -3.27 66.00 13.51
CA LEU A 291 -1.97 66.34 12.95
C LEU A 291 -2.10 67.42 11.87
N ALA A 292 -3.03 67.24 10.95
CA ALA A 292 -3.28 68.22 9.88
C ALA A 292 -3.79 69.55 10.47
N LEU A 293 -4.75 69.52 11.40
CA LEU A 293 -5.24 70.73 12.06
C LEU A 293 -4.12 71.48 12.76
N ARG A 294 -3.24 70.78 13.50
CA ARG A 294 -2.11 71.41 14.18
C ARG A 294 -1.20 72.12 13.18
N TYR A 295 -0.89 71.50 12.05
CA TYR A 295 -0.08 72.11 11.00
C TYR A 295 -0.77 73.35 10.42
N TYR A 296 -2.03 73.24 10.00
CA TYR A 296 -2.76 74.35 9.38
C TYR A 296 -3.07 75.52 10.33
N LEU A 297 -3.05 75.29 11.64
CA LEU A 297 -3.10 76.37 12.64
C LEU A 297 -1.80 77.19 12.70
N THR A 298 -0.67 76.64 12.27
CA THR A 298 0.60 77.39 12.16
C THR A 298 0.71 78.19 10.87
N VAL A 299 -0.07 77.85 9.85
CA VAL A 299 -0.22 78.63 8.62
C VAL A 299 -1.11 79.85 8.91
N ASP A 300 -0.77 80.98 8.30
CA ASP A 300 -1.53 82.23 8.39
C ASP A 300 -3.00 82.01 7.98
N SER A 301 -3.92 82.65 8.70
CA SER A 301 -5.36 82.38 8.62
C SER A 301 -5.98 82.67 7.26
N ASP A 302 -5.44 83.64 6.52
CA ASP A 302 -5.82 84.05 5.17
C ASP A 302 -5.29 83.09 4.08
N ILE A 303 -4.21 82.35 4.37
CA ILE A 303 -3.58 81.41 3.44
C ILE A 303 -3.97 79.95 3.71
N ALA A 304 -4.24 79.59 4.97
CA ALA A 304 -4.45 78.20 5.39
C ALA A 304 -5.56 77.46 4.62
N LEU A 305 -6.68 78.16 4.31
CA LEU A 305 -7.77 77.56 3.53
C LEU A 305 -7.36 77.29 2.08
N LYS A 306 -6.70 78.25 1.42
CA LYS A 306 -6.22 78.12 0.03
C LYS A 306 -5.15 77.03 -0.09
N ALA A 307 -4.26 76.93 0.90
CA ALA A 307 -3.28 75.87 1.01
C ALA A 307 -3.95 74.49 1.15
N LEU A 308 -4.95 74.35 2.03
CA LEU A 308 -5.69 73.09 2.19
C LEU A 308 -6.40 72.67 0.89
N GLU A 309 -7.07 73.62 0.23
CA GLU A 309 -7.77 73.36 -1.04
C GLU A 309 -6.84 72.92 -2.17
N SER A 310 -5.57 73.33 -2.09
CA SER A 310 -4.51 72.98 -3.04
C SER A 310 -3.76 71.69 -2.67
N SER A 311 -3.97 71.14 -1.47
CA SER A 311 -3.26 69.93 -1.01
C SER A 311 -3.95 68.64 -1.47
N ALA A 312 -3.30 67.94 -2.41
CA ALA A 312 -3.68 66.59 -2.79
C ALA A 312 -3.46 65.57 -1.64
N ASN A 313 -2.42 65.77 -0.83
CA ASN A 313 -2.07 64.89 0.28
C ASN A 313 -3.14 64.92 1.37
N MET A 314 -3.58 66.11 1.79
CA MET A 314 -4.60 66.23 2.84
C MET A 314 -5.93 65.64 2.38
N LYS A 315 -6.29 65.84 1.10
CA LYS A 315 -7.48 65.23 0.52
C LYS A 315 -7.41 63.70 0.53
N TYR A 316 -6.26 63.12 0.23
CA TYR A 316 -6.02 61.67 0.27
C TYR A 316 -6.05 61.12 1.71
N TYR A 317 -5.21 61.66 2.60
CA TYR A 317 -4.98 61.08 3.93
C TYR A 317 -6.12 61.33 4.93
N LEU A 318 -6.84 62.44 4.81
CA LEU A 318 -7.90 62.81 5.75
C LEU A 318 -9.27 62.22 5.37
N GLY A 319 -9.50 61.86 4.11
CA GLY A 319 -10.78 61.32 3.65
C GLY A 319 -11.97 62.16 4.12
N ASN A 320 -12.94 61.53 4.81
CA ASN A 320 -14.14 62.23 5.31
C ASN A 320 -13.84 63.33 6.35
N TYR A 321 -12.64 63.37 6.95
CA TYR A 321 -12.23 64.44 7.86
C TYR A 321 -11.67 65.67 7.15
N TYR A 322 -11.43 65.59 5.83
CA TYR A 322 -10.97 66.73 5.03
C TYR A 322 -11.96 67.90 5.08
N ASP A 323 -13.25 67.63 4.85
CA ASP A 323 -14.29 68.67 4.86
C ASP A 323 -14.49 69.27 6.26
N LYS A 324 -14.27 68.48 7.31
CA LYS A 324 -14.27 68.97 8.69
C LYS A 324 -13.14 69.97 8.91
N LEU A 325 -11.93 69.66 8.45
CA LEU A 325 -10.79 70.58 8.55
C LEU A 325 -11.04 71.84 7.73
N LYS A 326 -11.57 71.68 6.51
CA LYS A 326 -11.95 72.78 5.64
C LYS A 326 -12.96 73.72 6.31
N SER A 327 -14.02 73.19 6.93
CA SER A 327 -15.02 74.01 7.65
C SER A 327 -14.37 74.84 8.76
N VAL A 328 -13.48 74.23 9.56
CA VAL A 328 -12.78 74.93 10.65
C VAL A 328 -11.90 76.06 10.11
N LEU A 329 -11.19 75.84 9.01
CA LEU A 329 -10.35 76.87 8.40
C LEU A 329 -11.18 77.97 7.73
N THR A 330 -12.32 77.65 7.12
CA THR A 330 -13.27 78.63 6.59
C THR A 330 -13.80 79.54 7.70
N ASP A 331 -14.20 78.97 8.83
CA ASP A 331 -14.67 79.75 9.98
C ASP A 331 -13.56 80.63 10.58
N ARG A 332 -12.30 80.15 10.57
CA ARG A 332 -11.12 80.91 10.99
C ARG A 332 -10.85 82.10 10.06
N ALA A 333 -10.91 81.88 8.75
CA ALA A 333 -10.75 82.95 7.75
C ALA A 333 -11.82 84.03 7.93
N ASN A 334 -13.09 83.64 8.01
CA ASN A 334 -14.22 84.56 8.18
C ASN A 334 -14.21 85.36 9.49
N ASN A 335 -13.69 84.78 10.59
CA ASN A 335 -13.55 85.49 11.87
C ASN A 335 -12.34 86.45 11.87
N THR A 336 -11.30 86.16 11.09
CA THR A 336 -10.16 87.07 10.92
C THR A 336 -10.60 88.33 10.16
N ASP A 337 -11.49 88.17 9.17
CA ASP A 337 -12.09 89.30 8.43
C ASP A 337 -13.08 90.13 9.28
N ARG A 338 -13.82 89.50 10.20
CA ARG A 338 -14.82 90.20 11.05
C ARG A 338 -14.24 91.09 12.14
N TYR A 339 -13.03 90.83 12.62
CA TYR A 339 -12.37 91.65 13.65
C TYR A 339 -11.28 92.57 13.08
N GLY A 340 -11.17 92.64 11.75
CA GLY A 340 -10.17 93.44 11.05
C GLY A 340 -10.68 94.78 10.51
N ILE A 341 -11.35 95.63 11.31
CA ILE A 341 -11.51 97.08 11.04
C ILE A 341 -11.52 97.89 12.35
N THR A 342 -10.36 98.51 12.66
CA THR A 342 -10.16 99.96 12.45
C THR A 342 -8.91 100.13 11.63
#